data_AF-A0A9W6FST3-F1
#
_entry.id   AF-A0A9W6FST3-F1
#
_cell.length_a   1.000
_cell.length_b   1.000
_cell.length_c   1.000
_cell.angle_alpha   90.00
_cell.angle_beta   90.00
_cell.angle_gamma   90.00
#
_symmetry.space_group_name_H-M   'P 1'
#
loop_
_entity.id
_entity.type
_entity.pdbx_description
1 polymer ?
#
loop_
_entity_poly.entity_id
_entity_poly.type
_entity_poly.pdbx_seq_one_letter_code
_entity_poly.pdbx_strand_id
1 'polypeptide(L)'
;MTRYPSDYPGKRSLSETEARRVLQSGPDPTWFEPWAERGVNLSNATSHPYGYFHVYSVAGSFQYDFAAWPTEEGLCWGLEALWNHHTGRGLQEERSYPRCEECQSVVYFTADEPLRMRLVIEQDDEDEDEDGEEEADQ
;
A
#
# COMPACT_ATOMS: atom_id res chain seq x y z
N MET A 1 21.43 -17.22 -15.54
CA MET A 1 21.06 -16.45 -14.34
C MET A 1 20.30 -17.37 -13.41
N THR A 2 20.77 -17.54 -12.17
CA THR A 2 20.11 -18.39 -11.16
C THR A 2 18.81 -17.75 -10.70
N ARG A 3 17.74 -18.54 -10.60
CA ARG A 3 16.45 -18.13 -10.05
C ARG A 3 16.10 -19.00 -8.85
N TYR A 4 15.60 -18.37 -7.80
CA TYR A 4 15.13 -19.02 -6.59
C TYR A 4 13.61 -19.04 -6.58
N PRO A 5 12.95 -20.10 -6.11
CA PRO A 5 11.50 -20.08 -5.89
C PRO A 5 11.13 -18.98 -4.88
N SER A 6 9.95 -18.42 -5.04
CA SER A 6 9.40 -17.39 -4.16
C SER A 6 8.04 -17.83 -3.65
N ASP A 7 7.77 -17.53 -2.38
CA ASP A 7 6.51 -17.84 -1.71
C ASP A 7 5.56 -16.63 -1.64
N TYR A 8 5.90 -15.51 -2.30
CA TYR A 8 5.08 -14.29 -2.27
C TYR A 8 3.96 -14.37 -3.34
N PRO A 9 2.75 -13.87 -3.05
CA PRO A 9 1.59 -14.02 -3.92
C PRO A 9 1.76 -13.31 -5.28
N GLY A 10 2.42 -12.16 -5.31
CA GLY A 10 2.69 -11.38 -6.52
C GLY A 10 3.95 -11.80 -7.26
N LYS A 11 4.73 -12.75 -6.73
CA LYS A 11 6.06 -13.07 -7.28
C LYS A 11 6.38 -14.56 -7.26
N ARG A 12 6.58 -15.13 -8.46
CA ARG A 12 6.83 -16.57 -8.63
C ARG A 12 8.28 -17.00 -8.43
N SER A 13 9.25 -16.09 -8.59
CA SER A 13 10.68 -16.41 -8.45
C SER A 13 11.49 -15.15 -8.18
N LEU A 14 12.60 -15.30 -7.45
CA LEU A 14 13.58 -14.25 -7.19
C LEU A 14 14.83 -14.46 -8.05
N SER A 15 15.37 -13.39 -8.61
CA SER A 15 16.75 -13.34 -9.06
C SER A 15 17.72 -13.38 -7.86
N GLU A 16 19.00 -13.63 -8.12
CA GLU A 16 20.02 -13.61 -7.08
C GLU A 16 20.13 -12.25 -6.39
N THR A 17 20.00 -11.15 -7.15
CA THR A 17 20.01 -9.80 -6.59
C THR A 17 18.81 -9.55 -5.68
N GLU A 18 17.62 -10.01 -6.09
CA GLU A 18 16.40 -9.90 -5.28
C GLU A 18 16.49 -10.75 -4.02
N ALA A 19 16.98 -11.99 -4.12
CA ALA A 19 17.16 -12.86 -2.96
C ALA A 19 18.15 -12.26 -1.95
N ARG A 20 19.25 -11.65 -2.43
CA ARG A 20 20.19 -10.93 -1.55
C ARG A 20 19.57 -9.67 -0.93
N ARG A 21 18.72 -8.96 -1.68
CA ARG A 21 18.01 -7.78 -1.16
C ARG A 21 17.06 -8.17 -0.03
N VAL A 22 16.29 -9.25 -0.20
CA VAL A 22 15.39 -9.75 0.85
C VAL A 22 16.14 -9.96 2.16
N LEU A 23 17.33 -10.57 2.12
CA LEU A 23 18.15 -10.78 3.31
C LEU A 23 18.67 -9.49 3.97
N GLN A 24 18.73 -8.37 3.24
CA GLN A 24 19.29 -7.11 3.72
C GLN A 24 18.24 -6.12 4.21
N SER A 25 17.10 -6.06 3.53
CA SER A 25 16.10 -5.01 3.74
C SER A 25 14.65 -5.52 3.71
N GLY A 26 14.46 -6.84 3.70
CA GLY A 26 13.15 -7.47 3.52
C GLY A 26 12.67 -7.48 2.06
N PRO A 27 11.55 -8.18 1.80
CA PRO A 27 10.92 -8.23 0.48
C PRO A 27 10.27 -6.90 0.12
N ASP A 28 10.19 -6.63 -1.19
CA ASP A 28 9.44 -5.48 -1.70
C ASP A 28 7.94 -5.64 -1.34
N PRO A 29 7.31 -4.62 -0.71
CA PRO A 29 5.91 -4.68 -0.32
C PRO A 29 4.96 -5.04 -1.47
N THR A 30 5.27 -4.64 -2.70
CA THR A 30 4.44 -4.92 -3.89
C THR A 30 4.37 -6.40 -4.22
N TRP A 31 5.29 -7.22 -3.71
CA TRP A 31 5.27 -8.68 -3.94
C TRP A 31 4.17 -9.37 -3.14
N PHE A 32 3.59 -8.69 -2.15
CA PHE A 32 2.46 -9.17 -1.36
C PHE A 32 1.11 -8.89 -2.02
N GLU A 33 1.05 -8.09 -3.08
CA GLU A 33 -0.18 -7.92 -3.86
C GLU A 33 -0.53 -9.23 -4.62
N PRO A 34 -1.83 -9.56 -4.77
CA PRO A 34 -3.02 -8.81 -4.33
C PRO A 34 -3.48 -9.15 -2.90
N TRP A 35 -2.72 -9.93 -2.13
CA TRP A 35 -3.12 -10.30 -0.77
C TRP A 35 -3.06 -9.10 0.20
N ALA A 36 -2.03 -8.27 0.07
CA ALA A 36 -1.95 -6.98 0.74
C ALA A 36 -2.05 -5.87 -0.30
N GLU A 37 -3.03 -4.99 -0.16
CA GLU A 37 -3.29 -3.88 -1.08
C GLU A 37 -2.66 -2.58 -0.56
N ARG A 38 -2.11 -1.78 -1.47
CA ARG A 38 -1.57 -0.47 -1.11
C ARG A 38 -2.68 0.56 -0.89
N GLY A 39 -2.74 1.12 0.31
CA GLY A 39 -3.56 2.27 0.67
C GLY A 39 -2.74 3.56 0.80
N VAL A 40 -3.47 4.69 0.90
CA VAL A 40 -2.91 6.01 1.22
C VAL A 40 -3.34 6.38 2.63
N ASN A 41 -2.39 6.75 3.49
CA ASN A 41 -2.71 7.14 4.86
C ASN A 41 -2.89 8.66 4.95
N LEU A 42 -4.10 9.12 4.67
CA LEU A 42 -4.46 10.54 4.68
C LEU A 42 -4.57 11.17 6.08
N SER A 43 -4.25 10.41 7.14
CA SER A 43 -4.54 10.81 8.51
C SER A 43 -3.29 10.74 9.40
N ASN A 44 -3.23 11.58 10.43
CA ASN A 44 -2.28 11.41 11.54
C ASN A 44 -2.67 10.24 12.46
N ALA A 45 -3.40 9.24 11.96
CA ALA A 45 -3.82 8.08 12.75
C ALA A 45 -2.63 7.24 13.25
N THR A 46 -1.45 7.44 12.67
CA THR A 46 -0.25 6.67 12.97
C THR A 46 0.91 7.63 13.29
N SER A 47 1.72 7.29 14.30
CA SER A 47 2.93 8.04 14.64
C SER A 47 4.07 7.81 13.65
N HIS A 48 3.90 6.88 12.71
CA HIS A 48 4.92 6.50 11.75
C HIS A 48 4.38 6.37 10.32
N PRO A 49 5.22 6.63 9.31
CA PRO A 49 4.78 6.74 7.93
C PRO A 49 4.65 5.38 7.21
N TYR A 50 5.12 4.27 7.77
CA TYR A 50 5.00 2.95 7.17
C TYR A 50 4.19 2.02 8.08
N GLY A 51 3.29 1.21 7.52
CA GLY A 51 2.51 0.28 8.33
C GLY A 51 1.44 -0.48 7.55
N TYR A 52 0.65 -1.25 8.27
CA TYR A 52 -0.52 -1.93 7.71
C TYR A 52 -1.68 -2.01 8.70
N PHE A 53 -2.86 -2.21 8.14
CA PHE A 53 -4.05 -2.71 8.83
C PHE A 53 -4.31 -4.13 8.34
N HIS A 54 -4.48 -5.06 9.27
CA HIS A 54 -4.90 -6.42 8.94
C HIS A 54 -6.23 -6.71 9.60
N VAL A 55 -7.17 -7.12 8.75
CA VAL A 55 -8.58 -7.25 9.07
C VAL A 55 -8.96 -8.71 8.93
N TYR A 56 -9.54 -9.25 9.99
CA TYR A 56 -9.90 -10.66 10.07
C TYR A 56 -11.16 -10.86 10.92
N SER A 57 -11.71 -12.06 10.89
CA SER A 57 -12.80 -12.44 11.78
C SER A 57 -12.37 -13.53 12.75
N VAL A 58 -12.97 -13.54 13.94
CA VAL A 58 -12.80 -14.60 14.93
C VAL A 58 -14.17 -14.93 15.49
N ALA A 59 -14.60 -16.18 15.30
CA ALA A 59 -15.91 -16.65 15.76
C ALA A 59 -17.07 -15.73 15.28
N GLY A 60 -17.00 -15.25 14.03
CA GLY A 60 -18.00 -14.37 13.42
C GLY A 60 -17.97 -12.92 13.89
N SER A 61 -16.96 -12.52 14.68
CA SER A 61 -16.75 -11.13 15.10
C SER A 61 -15.61 -10.49 14.32
N PHE A 62 -15.84 -9.27 13.84
CA PHE A 62 -14.83 -8.45 13.16
C PHE A 62 -13.70 -8.07 14.13
N GLN A 63 -12.46 -8.28 13.70
CA GLN A 63 -11.25 -7.90 14.40
C GLN A 63 -10.33 -7.16 13.44
N TYR A 64 -9.49 -6.28 13.98
CA TYR A 64 -8.39 -5.71 13.23
C TYR A 64 -7.17 -5.57 14.13
N ASP A 65 -6.00 -5.74 13.54
CA ASP A 65 -4.74 -5.33 14.14
C ASP A 65 -4.05 -4.30 13.23
N PHE A 66 -3.09 -3.62 13.85
CA PHE A 66 -2.38 -2.51 13.23
C PHE A 66 -0.92 -2.54 13.69
N ALA A 67 -0.02 -2.33 12.74
CA ALA A 67 1.40 -2.17 13.02
C ALA A 67 1.98 -1.05 12.16
N ALA A 68 2.90 -0.28 12.75
CA ALA A 68 3.56 0.82 12.08
C ALA A 68 5.00 1.01 12.53
N TRP A 69 5.83 1.47 11.60
CA TRP A 69 7.28 1.57 11.74
C TRP A 69 7.81 2.89 11.17
N PRO A 70 8.90 3.42 11.74
CA PRO A 70 9.55 4.63 11.23
C PRO A 70 10.25 4.42 9.87
N THR A 71 10.46 3.17 9.44
CA THR A 71 11.22 2.81 8.25
C THR A 71 10.46 1.86 7.33
N GLU A 72 10.74 1.94 6.03
CA GLU A 72 10.20 1.03 5.03
C GLU A 72 10.62 -0.43 5.29
N GLU A 73 11.87 -0.64 5.70
CA GLU A 73 12.37 -1.96 6.10
C GLU A 73 11.49 -2.61 7.19
N GLY A 74 11.02 -1.83 8.16
CA GLY A 74 10.11 -2.33 9.20
C GLY A 74 8.78 -2.84 8.62
N LEU A 75 8.24 -2.14 7.63
CA LEU A 75 7.06 -2.59 6.88
C LEU A 75 7.33 -3.87 6.09
N CYS A 76 8.46 -3.95 5.37
CA CYS A 76 8.83 -5.12 4.58
C CYS A 76 8.85 -6.39 5.43
N TRP A 77 9.55 -6.35 6.56
CA TRP A 77 9.61 -7.48 7.50
C TRP A 77 8.28 -7.71 8.22
N GLY A 78 7.52 -6.65 8.50
CA GLY A 78 6.19 -6.75 9.10
C GLY A 78 5.20 -7.50 8.21
N LEU A 79 5.16 -7.18 6.91
CA LEU A 79 4.33 -7.89 5.92
C LEU A 79 4.80 -9.32 5.71
N GLU A 80 6.11 -9.57 5.69
CA GLU A 80 6.64 -10.93 5.60
C GLU A 80 6.25 -11.78 6.81
N ALA A 81 6.36 -11.23 8.01
CA ALA A 81 5.93 -11.92 9.24
C ALA A 81 4.43 -12.22 9.22
N LEU A 82 3.60 -11.27 8.79
CA LEU A 82 2.16 -11.45 8.67
C LEU A 82 1.81 -12.50 7.61
N TRP A 83 2.45 -12.46 6.44
CA TRP A 83 2.26 -13.44 5.37
C TRP A 83 2.66 -14.86 5.80
N ASN A 84 3.78 -14.97 6.51
CA ASN A 84 4.25 -16.22 7.09
C ASN A 84 3.28 -16.76 8.14
N HIS A 85 2.69 -15.90 8.98
CA HIS A 85 1.63 -16.28 9.89
C HIS A 85 0.36 -16.73 9.14
N HIS A 86 -0.03 -16.00 8.10
CA HIS A 86 -1.21 -16.28 7.28
C HIS A 86 -1.11 -17.62 6.53
N THR A 87 0.06 -17.92 5.95
CA THR A 87 0.31 -19.16 5.21
C THR A 87 0.74 -20.34 6.09
N GLY A 88 0.93 -20.12 7.39
CA GLY A 88 1.44 -21.13 8.33
C GLY A 88 2.92 -21.47 8.13
N ARG A 89 3.69 -20.59 7.47
CA ARG A 89 5.13 -20.73 7.26
C ARG A 89 5.90 -19.83 8.24
N GLY A 90 5.97 -20.20 9.51
CA GLY A 90 6.70 -19.43 10.53
C GLY A 90 7.59 -20.32 11.42
N LEU A 91 8.60 -19.71 12.05
CA LEU A 91 9.53 -20.35 12.99
C LEU A 91 8.95 -20.60 14.39
N GLN A 92 7.73 -20.13 14.69
CA GLN A 92 7.11 -20.27 16.01
C GLN A 92 5.91 -21.21 15.97
N GLU A 93 6.06 -22.35 16.66
CA GLU A 93 5.01 -23.35 16.92
C GLU A 93 4.05 -22.94 18.07
N GLU A 94 3.85 -21.64 18.34
CA GLU A 94 2.84 -21.24 19.33
C GLU A 94 1.44 -21.28 18.71
N ARG A 95 0.77 -22.42 18.94
CA ARG A 95 -0.61 -22.77 18.51
C ARG A 95 -1.73 -21.95 19.20
N SER A 96 -1.43 -20.84 19.88
CA SER A 96 -2.35 -20.22 20.85
C SER A 96 -3.13 -18.99 20.36
N TYR A 97 -2.96 -18.55 19.12
CA TYR A 97 -3.80 -17.51 18.51
C TYR A 97 -4.21 -17.96 17.10
N PRO A 98 -5.44 -17.63 16.64
CA PRO A 98 -6.01 -18.26 15.47
C PRO A 98 -5.07 -18.04 14.28
N ARG A 99 -4.69 -19.16 13.64
CA ARG A 99 -4.29 -19.17 12.23
C ARG A 99 -5.28 -18.26 11.53
N CYS A 100 -4.82 -17.34 10.68
CA CYS A 100 -5.68 -16.34 10.07
C CYS A 100 -6.67 -16.98 9.04
N GLU A 101 -7.53 -17.88 9.54
CA GLU A 101 -8.51 -18.72 8.84
C GLU A 101 -9.68 -17.88 8.34
N GLU A 102 -9.76 -16.61 8.76
CA GLU A 102 -10.76 -15.64 8.31
C GLU A 102 -10.10 -14.29 7.99
N CYS A 103 -8.92 -14.28 7.34
CA CYS A 103 -8.34 -13.06 6.76
C CYS A 103 -9.33 -12.45 5.76
N GLN A 104 -9.70 -11.19 5.95
CA GLN A 104 -10.59 -10.47 5.06
C GLN A 104 -9.83 -9.50 4.16
N SER A 105 -8.85 -8.78 4.73
CA SER A 105 -8.07 -7.80 3.98
C SER A 105 -6.79 -7.44 4.72
N VAL A 106 -5.75 -7.14 3.96
CA VAL A 106 -4.55 -6.47 4.45
C VAL A 106 -4.37 -5.21 3.61
N VAL A 107 -4.28 -4.06 4.27
CA VAL A 107 -4.02 -2.76 3.61
C VAL A 107 -2.74 -2.20 4.17
N TYR A 108 -1.71 -2.06 3.34
CA TYR A 108 -0.44 -1.46 3.73
C TYR A 108 -0.31 -0.04 3.22
N PHE A 109 0.42 0.80 3.94
CA PHE A 109 0.74 2.15 3.54
C PHE A 109 2.24 2.40 3.72
N THR A 110 2.78 3.20 2.82
CA THR A 110 4.15 3.70 2.86
C THR A 110 4.11 5.18 3.18
N ALA A 111 5.27 5.81 3.41
CA ALA A 111 5.34 7.26 3.38
C ALA A 111 4.69 7.74 2.07
N ASP A 112 3.67 8.59 2.18
CA ASP A 112 3.04 9.16 1.00
C ASP A 112 4.12 9.99 0.26
N GLU A 113 4.21 9.81 -1.06
CA GLU A 113 4.90 10.83 -1.84
C GLU A 113 4.12 12.14 -1.64
N PRO A 114 4.81 13.28 -1.43
CA PRO A 114 4.11 14.54 -1.25
C PRO A 114 3.16 14.75 -2.43
N LEU A 115 1.86 14.71 -2.16
CA LEU A 115 0.81 14.95 -3.16
C LEU A 115 1.10 16.31 -3.79
N ARG A 116 1.64 16.30 -5.02
CA ARG A 116 1.82 17.51 -5.81
C ARG A 116 0.45 17.92 -6.33
N MET A 117 -0.32 18.61 -5.51
CA MET A 117 -1.55 19.25 -5.95
C MET A 117 -1.18 20.37 -6.91
N ARG A 118 -1.59 20.25 -8.18
CA ARG A 118 -1.49 21.33 -9.17
C ARG A 118 -2.85 22.00 -9.25
N LEU A 119 -2.96 23.22 -8.72
CA LEU A 119 -4.10 24.09 -8.98
C LEU A 119 -4.00 24.57 -10.43
N VAL A 120 -4.98 24.20 -11.26
CA VAL A 120 -5.18 24.78 -12.58
C VAL A 120 -6.29 25.81 -12.41
N ILE A 121 -5.93 27.10 -12.54
CA ILE A 121 -6.90 28.19 -12.61
C ILE A 121 -7.09 28.42 -14.11
N GLU A 122 -8.23 28.00 -14.63
CA GLU A 122 -8.68 28.42 -15.96
C GLU A 122 -9.29 29.81 -15.76
N GLN A 123 -8.75 30.81 -16.46
CA GLN A 123 -9.42 32.11 -16.54
C GLN A 123 -10.59 31.89 -17.48
N ASP A 124 -11.82 32.10 -16.98
CA ASP A 124 -12.96 32.29 -17.87
C ASP A 124 -12.62 33.52 -18.71
N ASP A 125 -12.46 33.33 -20.02
CA ASP A 125 -12.44 34.44 -20.96
C ASP A 125 -13.83 35.09 -20.85
N GLU A 126 -13.92 36.14 -20.03
CA GLU A 126 -15.06 37.06 -20.05
C GLU A 126 -15.07 37.66 -21.46
N ASP A 127 -15.93 37.13 -22.33
CA ASP A 127 -16.31 37.76 -23.59
C ASP A 127 -16.90 39.15 -23.23
N GLU A 128 -16.06 40.18 -23.32
CA GLU A 128 -16.47 41.58 -23.29
C GLU A 128 -17.41 41.82 -24.49
N ASP A 129 -18.70 41.81 -24.22
CA ASP A 129 -19.71 42.49 -25.03
C ASP A 129 -19.35 44.00 -25.05
N GLU A 130 -19.05 44.58 -26.22
CA GLU A 130 -19.37 46.00 -26.49
C GLU A 130 -19.30 46.34 -28.00
N ASP A 131 -20.50 46.47 -28.59
CA ASP A 131 -21.02 47.60 -29.36
C ASP A 131 -20.29 48.16 -30.59
N GLY A 132 -21.02 48.19 -31.72
CA GLY A 132 -20.67 49.01 -32.88
C GLY A 132 -21.59 48.88 -34.11
N GLU A 133 -22.91 49.00 -33.97
CA GLU A 133 -23.81 49.23 -35.11
C GLU A 133 -24.24 50.71 -35.21
N GLU A 134 -23.41 51.52 -35.87
CA GLU A 134 -23.70 52.83 -36.49
C GLU A 134 -22.69 52.96 -37.67
N GLU A 135 -22.96 53.31 -38.92
CA GLU A 135 -24.09 53.91 -39.65
C GLU A 135 -24.09 53.46 -41.14
N ALA A 136 -25.25 53.62 -41.79
CA ALA A 136 -25.52 54.12 -43.15
C ALA A 136 -24.51 53.95 -44.32
N ASP A 137 -24.99 53.45 -45.47
CA ASP A 137 -25.44 54.28 -46.62
C ASP A 137 -25.34 53.50 -47.97
N GLN A 138 -26.49 53.15 -48.56
CA GLN A 138 -26.85 53.16 -50.01
C GLN A 138 -28.13 52.38 -50.33
#